data_AF-A0A527ZJE4-F1
#
_entry.id   AF-A0A527ZJE4-F1
#
_cell.length_a   1.000
_cell.length_b   1.000
_cell.length_c   1.000
_cell.angle_alpha   90.00
_cell.angle_beta   90.00
_cell.angle_gamma   90.00
#
_symmetry.space_group_name_H-M   'P 1'
#
loop_
_entity.id
_entity.type
_entity.pdbx_description
1 polymer ?
#
loop_
_entity_poly.entity_id
_entity_poly.type
_entity_poly.pdbx_seq_one_letter_code
_entity_poly.pdbx_strand_id
1 'polypeptide(L)'
;PRTSPTNIGVYLLSVISARDFGWISLSDATTRIDATMSTIESMPRERGHLFNWYDTTTLKPLYPLYISAVDSGNLAGHLVAVAAACAEWAEAPAVHLQGDFEGILDTVTILDESLAELPDDRRQLRPLRQRLADRLDGMRRAVESIKAQPEMASIRTINLAVLAGEIRKLAVAIHTEAVSTQSDT
;
A
#
# COMPACT_ATOMS: atom_id res chain seq x y z
N PRO A 1 9.02 10.60 -16.48
CA PRO A 1 7.75 10.82 -15.74
C PRO A 1 7.80 12.18 -15.05
N ARG A 2 6.67 12.82 -14.74
CA ARG A 2 6.67 14.15 -14.11
C ARG A 2 5.83 14.20 -12.84
N THR A 3 6.18 15.12 -11.95
CA THR A 3 5.40 15.40 -10.73
C THR A 3 5.15 16.89 -10.57
N SER A 4 4.20 17.24 -9.71
CA SER A 4 3.80 18.60 -9.35
C SER A 4 3.67 18.71 -7.82
N PRO A 5 3.60 19.93 -7.25
CA PRO A 5 3.37 20.09 -5.81
C PRO A 5 2.07 19.42 -5.35
N THR A 6 1.00 19.48 -6.16
CA THR A 6 -0.25 18.76 -5.87
C THR A 6 -0.02 17.24 -5.84
N ASN A 7 0.66 16.68 -6.84
CA ASN A 7 0.90 15.22 -6.90
C ASN A 7 1.74 14.73 -5.72
N ILE A 8 2.74 15.51 -5.31
CA ILE A 8 3.58 15.22 -4.14
C ILE A 8 2.72 15.18 -2.88
N GLY A 9 1.87 16.19 -2.66
CA GLY A 9 1.00 16.23 -1.49
C GLY A 9 -0.01 15.09 -1.48
N VAL A 10 -0.63 14.76 -2.61
CA VAL A 10 -1.55 13.61 -2.72
C VAL A 10 -0.84 12.28 -2.46
N TYR A 11 0.41 12.12 -2.90
CA TYR A 11 1.21 10.95 -2.56
C TYR A 11 1.49 10.84 -1.05
N LEU A 12 1.83 11.95 -0.38
CA LEU A 12 2.03 11.93 1.07
C LEU A 12 0.74 11.55 1.81
N LEU A 13 -0.41 12.07 1.37
CA LEU A 13 -1.71 11.66 1.91
C LEU A 13 -2.01 10.18 1.65
N SER A 14 -1.69 9.66 0.46
CA SER A 14 -1.92 8.25 0.17
C SER A 14 -1.04 7.32 1.01
N VAL A 15 0.17 7.74 1.39
CA VAL A 15 1.01 7.01 2.35
C VAL A 15 0.35 6.97 3.73
N ILE A 16 -0.24 8.07 4.20
CA ILE A 16 -0.98 8.12 5.46
C ILE A 16 -2.21 7.22 5.40
N SER A 17 -3.03 7.35 4.35
CA SER A 17 -4.20 6.49 4.17
C SER A 17 -3.83 5.01 4.09
N ALA A 18 -2.75 4.66 3.40
CA ALA A 18 -2.26 3.28 3.35
C ALA A 18 -1.86 2.77 4.74
N ARG A 19 -1.31 3.63 5.61
CA ARG A 19 -1.06 3.26 7.01
C ARG A 19 -2.36 3.09 7.79
N ASP A 20 -3.31 3.99 7.61
CA ASP A 20 -4.60 3.98 8.31
C ASP A 20 -5.43 2.74 7.93
N PHE A 21 -5.40 2.32 6.67
CA PHE A 21 -6.00 1.07 6.21
C PHE A 21 -5.21 -0.19 6.59
N GLY A 22 -4.04 -0.07 7.22
CA GLY A 22 -3.20 -1.22 7.56
C GLY A 22 -2.52 -1.89 6.36
N TRP A 23 -2.45 -1.22 5.21
CA TRP A 23 -1.78 -1.72 4.00
C TRP A 23 -0.26 -1.66 4.11
N ILE A 24 0.27 -0.73 4.91
CA ILE A 24 1.69 -0.59 5.20
C ILE A 24 1.94 -0.40 6.69
N SER A 25 3.12 -0.80 7.16
CA SER A 25 3.52 -0.61 8.55
C SER A 25 3.81 0.85 8.87
N LEU A 26 3.83 1.21 10.16
CA LEU A 26 4.27 2.55 10.58
C LEU A 26 5.69 2.85 10.09
N SER A 27 6.60 1.87 10.19
CA SER A 27 7.99 2.01 9.72
C SER A 27 8.06 2.27 8.22
N ASP A 28 7.24 1.59 7.41
CA ASP A 28 7.20 1.82 5.96
C ASP A 28 6.63 3.20 5.63
N ALA A 29 5.56 3.61 6.34
CA ALA A 29 4.94 4.92 6.15
C ALA A 29 5.93 6.05 6.49
N THR A 30 6.58 6.00 7.66
CA THR A 30 7.56 7.01 8.07
C THR A 30 8.75 7.05 7.12
N THR A 31 9.26 5.89 6.67
CA THR A 31 10.36 5.83 5.70
C THR A 31 10.00 6.50 4.37
N ARG A 32 8.78 6.26 3.87
CA ARG A 32 8.29 6.87 2.62
C ARG A 32 8.09 8.37 2.75
N ILE A 33 7.53 8.83 3.87
CA ILE A 33 7.36 10.26 4.16
C ILE A 33 8.73 10.92 4.22
N ASP A 34 9.66 10.40 5.01
CA ASP A 34 11.01 10.95 5.19
C ASP A 34 11.80 11.03 3.88
N ALA A 35 11.79 9.96 3.08
CA ALA A 35 12.42 9.95 1.76
C ALA A 35 11.83 11.01 0.82
N THR A 36 10.52 11.24 0.90
CA THR A 36 9.82 12.22 0.05
C THR A 36 10.12 13.64 0.50
N MET A 37 10.08 13.90 1.81
CA MET A 37 10.43 15.19 2.38
C MET A 37 11.88 15.56 2.08
N SER A 38 12.82 14.63 2.29
CA SER A 38 14.22 14.80 1.91
C SER A 38 14.40 15.12 0.42
N THR A 39 13.62 14.47 -0.44
CA THR A 39 13.63 14.75 -1.89
C THR A 39 13.13 16.17 -2.18
N ILE A 40 11.97 16.56 -1.63
CA ILE A 40 11.41 17.92 -1.77
C ILE A 40 12.41 18.98 -1.30
N GLU A 41 13.13 18.70 -0.22
CA GLU A 41 14.12 19.61 0.33
C GLU A 41 15.29 19.89 -0.63
N SER A 42 15.65 18.90 -1.46
CA SER A 42 16.70 19.05 -2.46
C SER A 42 16.24 19.76 -3.75
N MET A 43 14.93 19.91 -3.97
CA MET A 43 14.38 20.39 -5.24
C MET A 43 14.58 21.90 -5.42
N PRO A 44 14.96 22.37 -6.64
CA PRO A 44 15.04 23.80 -6.94
C PRO A 44 13.69 24.48 -6.72
N ARG A 45 13.68 25.61 -6.02
CA ARG A 45 12.46 26.33 -5.64
C ARG A 45 12.69 27.84 -5.65
N GLU A 46 11.63 28.60 -5.86
CA GLU A 46 11.66 30.06 -5.93
C GLU A 46 10.92 30.63 -4.72
N ARG A 47 11.62 31.37 -3.86
CA ARG A 47 11.05 31.99 -2.63
C ARG A 47 10.26 31.01 -1.75
N GLY A 48 10.73 29.77 -1.66
CA GLY A 48 10.09 28.70 -0.89
C GLY A 48 9.02 27.92 -1.66
N HIS A 49 8.56 28.39 -2.82
CA HIS A 49 7.58 27.70 -3.64
C HIS A 49 8.24 26.77 -4.66
N LEU A 50 7.72 25.55 -4.76
CA LEU A 50 8.06 24.62 -5.83
C LEU A 50 7.50 25.12 -7.18
N PHE A 51 8.21 24.82 -8.26
CA PHE A 51 7.70 24.97 -9.62
C PHE A 51 6.58 23.96 -9.91
N ASN A 52 5.76 24.21 -10.92
CA ASN A 52 4.60 23.36 -11.16
C ASN A 52 4.96 21.95 -11.69
N TRP A 53 6.10 21.80 -12.36
CA TRP A 53 6.48 20.53 -12.98
C TRP A 53 7.96 20.22 -12.76
N TYR A 54 8.23 18.98 -12.37
CA TYR A 54 9.57 18.42 -12.24
C TYR A 54 9.65 17.08 -12.95
N ASP A 55 10.83 16.79 -13.50
CA ASP A 55 11.20 15.43 -13.86
C ASP A 55 11.52 14.62 -12.60
N THR A 56 10.87 13.45 -12.44
CA THR A 56 10.97 12.63 -11.23
C THR A 56 12.32 11.94 -11.03
N THR A 57 13.15 11.89 -12.07
CA THR A 57 14.46 11.21 -12.01
C THR A 57 15.57 12.21 -11.72
N THR A 58 15.54 13.36 -12.40
CA THR A 58 16.58 14.39 -12.32
C THR A 58 16.26 15.49 -11.31
N LEU A 59 15.01 15.56 -10.84
CA LEU A 59 14.49 16.60 -9.96
C LEU A 59 14.63 18.02 -10.53
N LYS A 60 14.85 18.13 -11.85
CA LYS A 60 14.95 19.42 -12.54
C LYS A 60 13.55 19.96 -12.84
N PRO A 61 13.31 21.26 -12.61
CA PRO A 61 12.11 21.92 -13.09
C PRO A 61 11.97 21.80 -14.61
N LEU A 62 10.73 21.59 -15.08
CA LEU A 62 10.41 21.46 -16.50
C LEU A 62 9.84 22.77 -17.05
N TYR A 63 10.27 23.16 -18.25
CA TYR A 63 9.78 24.37 -18.91
C TYR A 63 8.35 24.21 -19.44
N PRO A 64 7.52 25.28 -19.43
CA PRO A 64 7.83 26.61 -18.89
C PRO A 64 7.88 26.63 -17.36
N LEU A 65 8.82 27.39 -16.80
CA LEU A 65 8.95 27.55 -15.35
C LEU A 65 7.90 28.53 -14.85
N TYR A 66 6.98 28.04 -14.01
CA TYR A 66 6.01 28.88 -13.32
C TYR A 66 5.65 28.27 -11.96
N ILE A 67 5.11 29.12 -11.10
CA ILE A 67 4.59 28.77 -9.79
C ILE A 67 3.06 28.87 -9.86
N SER A 68 2.38 27.82 -9.44
CA SER A 68 0.93 27.81 -9.27
C SER A 68 0.61 28.11 -7.82
N ALA A 69 -0.15 29.17 -7.57
CA ALA A 69 -0.65 29.46 -6.23
C ALA A 69 -1.61 28.35 -5.73
N VAL A 70 -2.36 27.74 -6.65
CA VAL A 70 -3.26 26.61 -6.35
C VAL A 70 -2.46 25.40 -5.90
N ASP A 71 -1.43 24.99 -6.66
CA ASP A 71 -0.62 23.82 -6.30
C ASP A 71 0.21 24.06 -5.04
N SER A 72 0.69 25.28 -4.84
CA SER A 72 1.34 25.67 -3.58
C SER A 72 0.37 25.57 -2.39
N GLY A 73 -0.86 26.05 -2.55
CA GLY A 73 -1.91 25.95 -1.53
C GLY A 73 -2.29 24.50 -1.23
N ASN A 74 -2.47 23.67 -2.28
CA ASN A 74 -2.73 22.25 -2.14
C ASN A 74 -1.63 21.55 -1.35
N LEU A 75 -0.36 21.74 -1.75
CA LEU A 75 0.77 21.15 -1.04
C LEU A 75 0.82 21.60 0.42
N ALA A 76 0.62 22.89 0.70
CA ALA A 76 0.59 23.41 2.06
C ALA A 76 -0.52 22.75 2.91
N GLY A 77 -1.74 22.65 2.37
CA GLY A 77 -2.86 21.97 3.04
C GLY A 77 -2.58 20.48 3.30
N HIS A 78 -2.02 19.78 2.31
CA HIS A 78 -1.62 18.38 2.47
C HIS A 78 -0.53 18.22 3.54
N LEU A 79 0.48 19.10 3.58
CA LEU A 79 1.54 19.05 4.59
C LEU A 79 1.02 19.32 6.00
N VAL A 80 -0.02 20.14 6.17
CA VAL A 80 -0.69 20.33 7.47
C VAL A 80 -1.34 19.02 7.93
N ALA A 81 -2.05 18.31 7.04
CA ALA A 81 -2.63 17.01 7.36
C ALA A 81 -1.55 15.95 7.67
N VAL A 82 -0.44 15.95 6.92
CA VAL A 82 0.71 15.07 7.18
C VAL A 82 1.33 15.34 8.54
N ALA A 83 1.54 16.62 8.88
CA ALA A 83 2.08 17.00 10.18
C ALA A 83 1.18 16.56 11.33
N ALA A 84 -0.15 16.70 11.18
CA ALA A 84 -1.11 16.25 12.17
C ALA A 84 -1.06 14.72 12.38
N ALA A 85 -1.04 13.93 11.31
CA ALA A 85 -0.91 12.48 11.39
C ALA A 85 0.42 12.04 12.04
N CYS A 86 1.54 12.68 11.67
CA CYS A 86 2.83 12.39 12.30
C CYS A 86 2.85 12.76 13.79
N ALA A 87 2.18 13.85 14.19
CA ALA A 87 2.06 14.23 15.60
C ALA A 87 1.26 13.20 16.40
N GLU A 88 0.12 12.74 15.86
CA GLU A 88 -0.69 11.68 16.47
C GLU A 88 0.13 10.40 16.66
N TRP A 89 0.85 9.96 15.63
CA TRP A 89 1.71 8.77 15.73
C TRP A 89 2.83 8.91 16.76
N ALA A 90 3.32 10.13 16.98
CA ALA A 90 4.37 10.42 17.94
C ALA A 90 3.86 10.47 19.40
N GLU A 91 2.59 10.78 19.63
CA GLU A 91 2.00 10.81 20.98
C GLU A 91 1.92 9.42 21.61
N ALA A 92 1.59 8.39 20.81
CA ALA A 92 1.46 7.02 21.30
C ALA A 92 2.07 5.96 20.34
N PRO A 93 3.41 5.95 20.14
CA PRO A 93 4.03 5.08 19.14
C PRO A 93 3.71 3.59 19.35
N ALA A 94 3.63 3.14 20.61
CA ALA A 94 3.35 1.75 20.95
C ALA A 94 1.98 1.26 20.44
N VAL A 95 0.98 2.14 20.39
CA VAL A 95 -0.37 1.82 19.86
C VAL A 95 -0.30 1.64 18.35
N HIS A 96 0.51 2.45 17.66
CA HIS A 96 0.68 2.38 16.21
C HIS A 96 1.74 1.38 15.74
N LEU A 97 2.51 0.78 16.67
CA LEU A 97 3.48 -0.28 16.38
C LEU A 97 2.79 -1.63 16.18
N GLN A 98 1.68 -1.87 16.87
CA GLN A 98 0.77 -2.96 16.54
C GLN A 98 -0.03 -2.52 15.32
N GLY A 99 0.43 -2.92 14.13
CA GLY A 99 -0.21 -2.56 12.86
C GLY A 99 -1.68 -2.96 12.84
N ASP A 100 -2.50 -2.20 12.12
CA ASP A 100 -3.87 -2.62 11.84
C ASP A 100 -3.81 -3.78 10.83
N PHE A 101 -4.50 -4.87 11.14
CA PHE A 101 -4.55 -6.06 10.29
C PHE A 101 -5.71 -6.01 9.27
N GLU A 102 -6.56 -4.97 9.29
CA GLU A 102 -7.63 -4.77 8.31
C GLU A 102 -7.13 -4.83 6.87
N GLY A 103 -5.96 -4.26 6.59
CA GLY A 103 -5.38 -4.29 5.25
C GLY A 103 -5.11 -5.68 4.69
N ILE A 104 -4.91 -6.67 5.56
CA ILE A 104 -4.81 -8.07 5.15
C ILE A 104 -6.17 -8.57 4.67
N LEU A 105 -7.27 -8.20 5.34
CA LEU A 105 -8.63 -8.58 4.93
C LEU A 105 -9.03 -7.93 3.61
N ASP A 106 -8.62 -6.69 3.36
CA ASP A 106 -8.79 -6.04 2.05
C ASP A 106 -8.09 -6.85 0.95
N THR A 107 -6.82 -7.22 1.19
CA THR A 107 -6.03 -8.02 0.25
C THR A 107 -6.68 -9.37 -0.01
N VAL A 108 -7.16 -10.06 1.04
CA VAL A 108 -7.85 -11.34 0.90
C VAL A 108 -9.15 -11.19 0.09
N THR A 109 -9.91 -10.11 0.31
CA THR A 109 -11.14 -9.80 -0.45
C THR A 109 -10.86 -9.58 -1.92
N ILE A 110 -9.84 -8.77 -2.24
CA ILE A 110 -9.43 -8.56 -3.63
C ILE A 110 -9.00 -9.89 -4.28
N LEU A 111 -8.29 -10.76 -3.56
CA LEU A 111 -7.91 -12.08 -4.07
C LEU A 111 -9.12 -12.99 -4.31
N ASP A 112 -10.12 -12.98 -3.43
CA ASP A 112 -11.36 -13.75 -3.61
C ASP A 112 -12.14 -13.26 -4.84
N GLU A 113 -12.31 -11.94 -4.98
CA GLU A 113 -12.96 -11.32 -6.15
C GLU A 113 -12.21 -11.68 -7.44
N SER A 114 -10.88 -11.52 -7.44
CA SER A 114 -10.03 -11.89 -8.57
C SER A 114 -10.14 -13.38 -8.91
N LEU A 115 -10.21 -14.24 -7.90
CA LEU A 115 -10.39 -15.68 -8.10
C LEU A 115 -11.75 -16.01 -8.69
N ALA A 116 -12.81 -15.29 -8.29
CA ALA A 116 -14.17 -15.47 -8.79
C ALA A 116 -14.33 -15.02 -10.25
N GLU A 117 -13.61 -13.99 -10.67
CA GLU A 117 -13.58 -13.51 -12.06
C GLU A 117 -12.90 -14.49 -13.03
N LEU A 118 -12.02 -15.37 -12.54
CA LEU A 118 -11.37 -16.37 -13.38
C LEU A 118 -12.39 -17.40 -13.90
N PRO A 119 -12.43 -17.66 -15.23
CA PRO A 119 -13.32 -18.66 -15.81
C PRO A 119 -13.14 -20.06 -15.20
N ASP A 120 -14.23 -20.72 -14.80
CA ASP A 120 -14.20 -22.09 -14.24
C ASP A 120 -14.30 -23.19 -15.31
N ASP A 121 -13.86 -22.90 -16.53
CA ASP A 121 -14.06 -23.79 -17.67
C ASP A 121 -13.16 -25.04 -17.60
N ARG A 122 -12.15 -25.01 -16.72
CA ARG A 122 -11.08 -26.03 -16.64
C ARG A 122 -11.14 -26.82 -15.34
N ARG A 123 -11.53 -28.09 -15.45
CA ARG A 123 -11.61 -29.04 -14.32
C ARG A 123 -10.29 -29.20 -13.55
N GLN A 124 -9.15 -29.03 -14.20
CA GLN A 124 -7.82 -29.17 -13.57
C GLN A 124 -7.48 -28.04 -12.60
N LEU A 125 -8.07 -26.85 -12.78
CA LEU A 125 -7.86 -25.71 -11.89
C LEU A 125 -8.73 -25.79 -10.62
N ARG A 126 -9.86 -26.50 -10.66
CA ARG A 126 -10.82 -26.58 -9.55
C ARG A 126 -10.19 -26.96 -8.21
N PRO A 127 -9.31 -27.97 -8.10
CA PRO A 127 -8.66 -28.30 -6.84
C PRO A 127 -7.72 -27.20 -6.33
N LEU A 128 -7.04 -26.49 -7.23
CA LEU A 128 -6.17 -25.36 -6.86
C LEU A 128 -6.99 -24.16 -6.39
N ARG A 129 -8.09 -23.84 -7.10
CA ARG A 129 -9.02 -22.77 -6.71
C ARG A 129 -9.62 -23.05 -5.34
N GLN A 130 -10.11 -24.28 -5.09
CA GLN A 130 -10.65 -24.65 -3.79
C GLN A 130 -9.61 -24.52 -2.67
N ARG A 131 -8.38 -25.02 -2.90
CA ARG A 131 -7.31 -24.88 -1.90
C ARG A 131 -6.94 -23.43 -1.64
N LEU A 132 -6.95 -22.57 -2.65
CA LEU A 132 -6.72 -21.14 -2.48
C LEU A 132 -7.84 -20.51 -1.66
N ALA A 133 -9.11 -20.76 -2.00
CA ALA A 133 -10.27 -20.29 -1.23
C ALA A 133 -10.19 -20.72 0.24
N ASP A 134 -9.90 -22.00 0.52
CA ASP A 134 -9.75 -22.51 1.89
C ASP A 134 -8.64 -21.77 2.66
N ARG A 135 -7.58 -21.34 1.97
CA ARG A 135 -6.48 -20.57 2.56
C ARG A 135 -6.81 -19.10 2.77
N LEU A 136 -7.57 -18.50 1.87
CA LEU A 136 -8.10 -17.15 2.02
C LEU A 136 -9.04 -17.09 3.24
N ASP A 137 -9.96 -18.04 3.37
CA ASP A 137 -10.80 -18.22 4.55
C ASP A 137 -9.99 -18.43 5.84
N GLY A 138 -8.92 -19.24 5.75
CA GLY A 138 -7.98 -19.45 6.85
C GLY A 138 -7.30 -18.15 7.30
N MET A 139 -6.91 -17.30 6.35
CA MET A 139 -6.33 -15.98 6.63
C MET A 139 -7.34 -15.07 7.32
N ARG A 140 -8.59 -15.00 6.83
CA ARG A 140 -9.66 -14.18 7.45
C ARG A 140 -9.84 -14.52 8.92
N ARG A 141 -10.04 -15.81 9.22
CA ARG A 141 -10.19 -16.29 10.61
C ARG A 141 -8.97 -15.99 11.48
N ALA A 142 -7.76 -16.14 10.93
CA ALA A 142 -6.53 -15.86 11.68
C ALA A 142 -6.41 -14.37 12.04
N VAL A 143 -6.74 -13.47 11.10
CA VAL A 143 -6.74 -12.02 11.33
C VAL A 143 -7.83 -11.61 12.33
N GLU A 144 -9.06 -12.08 12.16
CA GLU A 144 -10.16 -11.83 13.11
C GLU A 144 -9.82 -12.29 14.53
N SER A 145 -9.16 -13.45 14.65
CA SER A 145 -8.69 -13.98 15.92
C SER A 145 -7.61 -13.12 16.58
N ILE A 146 -6.74 -12.49 15.80
CA ILE A 146 -5.74 -11.53 16.32
C ILE A 146 -6.42 -10.26 16.79
N LYS A 147 -7.37 -9.72 16.02
CA LYS A 147 -8.14 -8.53 16.38
C LYS A 147 -8.95 -8.73 17.67
N ALA A 148 -9.50 -9.93 17.87
CA ALA A 148 -10.28 -10.26 19.07
C ALA A 148 -9.41 -10.47 20.33
N GLN A 149 -8.12 -10.81 20.19
CA GLN A 149 -7.20 -11.11 21.30
C GLN A 149 -5.82 -10.48 21.05
N PRO A 150 -5.70 -9.15 21.19
CA PRO A 150 -4.47 -8.42 20.86
C PRO A 150 -3.26 -8.86 21.68
N GLU A 151 -3.47 -9.33 22.92
CA GLU A 151 -2.40 -9.81 23.80
C GLU A 151 -1.64 -11.03 23.24
N MET A 152 -2.27 -11.81 22.35
CA MET A 152 -1.66 -12.98 21.71
C MET A 152 -1.12 -12.69 20.30
N ALA A 153 -1.19 -11.44 19.84
CA ALA A 153 -0.85 -11.06 18.46
C ALA A 153 0.58 -11.45 18.08
N SER A 154 1.56 -11.26 18.96
CA SER A 154 2.99 -11.52 18.69
C SER A 154 3.31 -12.98 18.33
N ILE A 155 2.56 -13.95 18.86
CA ILE A 155 2.70 -15.38 18.54
C ILE A 155 1.91 -15.73 17.28
N ARG A 156 0.73 -15.10 17.10
CA ARG A 156 -0.19 -15.40 15.99
C ARG A 156 0.24 -14.77 14.67
N THR A 157 1.02 -13.70 14.67
CA THR A 157 1.54 -13.07 13.44
C THR A 157 2.47 -13.98 12.63
N ILE A 158 3.20 -14.91 13.26
CA ILE A 158 4.01 -15.91 12.55
C ILE A 158 3.13 -16.77 11.65
N ASN A 159 1.95 -17.18 12.12
CA ASN A 159 1.01 -17.98 11.33
C ASN A 159 0.47 -17.21 10.12
N LEU A 160 0.29 -15.89 10.22
CA LEU A 160 -0.10 -15.06 9.08
C LEU A 160 0.95 -15.12 7.96
N ALA A 161 2.24 -15.01 8.30
CA ALA A 161 3.31 -15.09 7.31
C ALA A 161 3.35 -16.45 6.60
N VAL A 162 3.12 -17.54 7.34
CA VAL A 162 3.04 -18.90 6.76
C VAL A 162 1.85 -19.01 5.80
N LEU A 163 0.65 -18.60 6.22
CA LEU A 163 -0.55 -18.62 5.39
C LEU A 163 -0.37 -17.78 4.12
N ALA A 164 0.20 -16.57 4.23
CA ALA A 164 0.50 -15.71 3.09
C ALA A 164 1.46 -16.39 2.09
N GLY A 165 2.47 -17.12 2.59
CA GLY A 165 3.39 -17.89 1.76
C GLY A 165 2.69 -19.01 0.99
N GLU A 166 1.72 -19.70 1.60
CA GLU A 166 0.92 -20.74 0.94
C GLU A 166 -0.06 -20.17 -0.08
N ILE A 167 -0.76 -19.08 0.26
CA ILE A 167 -1.65 -18.34 -0.66
C ILE A 167 -0.87 -17.92 -1.90
N ARG A 168 0.32 -17.31 -1.73
CA ARG A 168 1.17 -16.90 -2.86
C ARG A 168 1.57 -18.08 -3.74
N LYS A 169 1.96 -19.21 -3.16
CA LYS A 169 2.32 -20.43 -3.93
C LYS A 169 1.14 -20.92 -4.77
N LEU A 170 -0.05 -20.96 -4.19
CA LEU A 170 -1.27 -21.39 -4.89
C LEU A 170 -1.68 -20.40 -5.98
N ALA A 171 -1.63 -19.09 -5.70
CA ALA A 171 -1.92 -18.05 -6.69
C ALA A 171 -0.96 -18.12 -7.89
N VAL A 172 0.34 -18.32 -7.65
CA VAL A 172 1.33 -18.52 -8.72
C VAL A 172 1.03 -19.79 -9.52
N ALA A 173 0.71 -20.91 -8.86
CA ALA A 173 0.35 -22.15 -9.56
C ALA A 173 -0.88 -21.97 -10.46
N ILE A 174 -1.93 -21.30 -9.97
CA ILE A 174 -3.12 -20.97 -10.78
C ILE A 174 -2.74 -20.08 -11.96
N HIS A 175 -1.91 -19.05 -11.74
CA HIS A 175 -1.46 -18.18 -12.83
C HIS A 175 -0.66 -18.94 -13.90
N THR A 176 0.31 -19.77 -13.49
CA THR A 176 1.11 -20.56 -14.42
C THR A 176 0.25 -21.53 -15.23
N GLU A 177 -0.69 -22.23 -14.59
CA GLU A 177 -1.60 -23.16 -15.27
C GLU A 177 -2.61 -22.44 -16.17
N ALA A 178 -3.04 -21.22 -15.80
CA ALA A 178 -3.92 -20.40 -16.62
C ALA A 178 -3.22 -19.88 -17.89
N VAL A 179 -1.95 -19.46 -17.77
CA VAL A 179 -1.13 -18.90 -18.87
C VAL A 179 -0.54 -19.97 -19.78
N SER A 180 -0.03 -21.08 -19.23
CA SER A 180 0.58 -22.17 -20.02
C SER A 180 -0.37 -22.68 -21.09
N THR A 181 -1.65 -22.81 -20.74
CA THR A 181 -2.71 -23.31 -21.62
C THR A 181 -3.40 -22.25 -22.47
N GLN A 182 -3.01 -20.97 -22.39
CA GLN A 182 -3.30 -19.96 -23.44
C GLN A 182 -2.25 -19.97 -24.55
N SER A 183 -1.05 -20.50 -24.29
CA SER A 183 0.04 -20.58 -25.27
C SER A 183 -0.08 -21.80 -26.19
N ASP A 184 -0.95 -22.77 -25.84
CA ASP A 184 -1.24 -23.99 -26.61
C ASP A 184 -2.46 -23.85 -27.55
N THR A 185 -3.06 -22.65 -27.65
CA THR A 185 -4.16 -22.30 -28.58
C THR A 185 -3.74 -21.22 -29.54
#